data_AF-A0A8U0A714-F1
#
_entry.id   AF-A0A8U0A714-F1
#
_cell.length_a   1.000
_cell.length_b   1.000
_cell.length_c   1.000
_cell.angle_alpha   90.00
_cell.angle_beta   90.00
_cell.angle_gamma   90.00
#
_symmetry.space_group_name_H-M   'P 1'
#
loop_
_entity.id
_entity.type
_entity.pdbx_description
1 polymer ?
#
loop_
_entity_poly.entity_id
_entity_poly.type
_entity_poly.pdbx_seq_one_letter_code
_entity_poly.pdbx_strand_id
1 'polypeptide(L)'
;MCPNSLNDLFKDGLKHAYYTEQQLVDATEELANQSSEGEIASAFSEHHDETQGHVNRIETVFDAIGESPETKSDSAVEGLINDHDEFASQDPDQNVLDRFNIAAGQKSEHYEIAMYGNLIPLADQLGMDDVADTLEQNLREEQDALEKLSTIGEEFDYGQLPSE
;
A
#
# COMPACT_ATOMS: atom_id res chain seq x y z
N MET A 1 1.31 20.33 12.67
CA MET A 1 2.39 21.02 13.42
C MET A 1 3.69 20.81 12.64
N CYS A 2 4.64 21.75 12.60
CA CYS A 2 5.92 21.47 11.93
C CYS A 2 6.72 20.43 12.76
N PRO A 3 7.19 19.32 12.16
CA PRO A 3 7.97 18.33 12.90
C PRO A 3 9.36 18.91 13.24
N ASN A 4 9.69 18.98 14.53
CA ASN A 4 10.96 19.55 15.01
C ASN A 4 11.80 18.53 15.80
N SER A 5 11.31 17.30 15.96
CA SER A 5 11.96 16.24 16.73
C SER A 5 11.78 14.87 16.06
N LEU A 6 12.57 13.90 16.50
CA LEU A 6 12.44 12.49 16.08
C LEU A 6 11.02 11.95 16.34
N ASN A 7 10.46 12.27 17.51
CA ASN A 7 9.11 11.88 17.89
C ASN A 7 8.05 12.55 17.01
N ASP A 8 8.23 13.83 16.64
CA ASP A 8 7.29 14.48 15.72
C ASP A 8 7.39 13.88 14.31
N LEU A 9 8.59 13.53 13.84
CA LEU A 9 8.80 12.90 12.54
C LEU A 9 8.13 11.51 12.49
N PHE A 10 8.31 10.70 13.53
CA PHE A 10 7.64 9.40 13.64
C PHE A 10 6.12 9.56 13.65
N LYS A 11 5.58 10.46 14.48
CA LYS A 11 4.13 10.70 14.56
C LYS A 11 3.56 11.24 13.25
N ASP A 12 4.26 12.15 12.57
CA ASP A 12 3.80 12.69 11.29
C ASP A 12 3.78 11.59 10.21
N GLY A 13 4.81 10.75 10.16
CA GLY A 13 4.86 9.60 9.26
C GLY A 13 3.79 8.55 9.57
N LEU A 14 3.52 8.24 10.84
CA LEU A 14 2.48 7.30 11.26
C LEU A 14 1.09 7.77 10.81
N LYS A 15 0.82 9.09 10.85
CA LYS A 15 -0.44 9.66 10.36
C LYS A 15 -0.58 9.58 8.84
N HIS A 16 0.51 9.73 8.10
CA HIS A 16 0.50 9.50 6.64
C HIS A 16 0.31 8.01 6.31
N ALA A 17 0.97 7.11 7.06
CA ALA A 17 0.77 5.67 6.89
C ALA A 17 -0.68 5.27 7.15
N TYR A 18 -1.28 5.76 8.23
CA TYR A 18 -2.68 5.48 8.53
C TYR A 18 -3.62 5.98 7.44
N TYR A 19 -3.35 7.16 6.87
CA TYR A 19 -4.12 7.67 5.75
C TYR A 19 -3.93 6.80 4.50
N THR A 20 -2.69 6.45 4.17
CA THR A 20 -2.31 5.63 3.01
C THR A 20 -3.04 4.31 3.02
N GLU A 21 -2.93 3.57 4.12
CA GLU A 21 -3.60 2.28 4.30
C GLU A 21 -5.13 2.40 4.16
N GLN A 22 -5.74 3.44 4.75
CA GLN A 22 -7.18 3.67 4.60
C GLN A 22 -7.60 3.94 3.15
N GLN A 23 -6.77 4.62 2.35
CA GLN A 23 -7.07 4.83 0.93
C GLN A 23 -6.85 3.54 0.13
N LEU A 24 -5.84 2.75 0.49
CA LEU A 24 -5.51 1.52 -0.22
C LEU A 24 -6.48 0.37 0.07
N VAL A 25 -7.20 0.37 1.20
CA VAL A 25 -8.31 -0.56 1.42
C VAL A 25 -9.33 -0.46 0.28
N ASP A 26 -9.78 0.75 -0.06
CA ASP A 26 -10.75 0.94 -1.15
C ASP A 26 -10.10 0.64 -2.53
N ALA A 27 -8.85 1.08 -2.74
CA ALA A 27 -8.15 0.89 -4.01
C ALA A 27 -7.86 -0.59 -4.33
N THR A 28 -7.51 -1.40 -3.32
CA THR A 28 -7.26 -2.84 -3.49
C THR A 28 -8.54 -3.62 -3.81
N GLU A 29 -9.68 -3.23 -3.21
CA GLU A 29 -10.99 -3.77 -3.59
C GLU A 29 -11.32 -3.42 -5.05
N GLU A 30 -11.07 -2.19 -5.46
CA GLU A 30 -11.28 -1.75 -6.84
C GLU A 30 -10.40 -2.53 -7.83
N LEU A 31 -9.10 -2.65 -7.56
CA LEU A 31 -8.16 -3.42 -8.38
C LEU A 31 -8.58 -4.89 -8.51
N ALA A 32 -9.05 -5.50 -7.42
CA ALA A 32 -9.57 -6.88 -7.45
C ALA A 32 -10.82 -6.99 -8.35
N ASN A 33 -11.74 -6.04 -8.26
CA ASN A 33 -12.99 -6.03 -9.04
C ASN A 33 -12.77 -5.71 -10.52
N GLN A 34 -11.77 -4.90 -10.84
CA GLN A 34 -11.44 -4.51 -12.22
C GLN A 34 -10.58 -5.56 -12.94
N SER A 35 -9.94 -6.47 -12.22
CA SER A 35 -9.05 -7.49 -12.81
C SER A 35 -9.84 -8.70 -13.30
N SER A 36 -9.61 -9.12 -14.55
CA SER A 36 -10.35 -10.23 -15.15
C SER A 36 -9.66 -11.59 -15.03
N GLU A 37 -8.33 -11.59 -14.97
CA GLU A 37 -7.56 -12.80 -14.68
C GLU A 37 -7.69 -13.20 -13.21
N GLY A 38 -8.07 -14.46 -12.98
CA GLY A 38 -8.37 -14.95 -11.64
C GLY A 38 -7.19 -14.86 -10.66
N GLU A 39 -5.96 -14.98 -11.14
CA GLU A 39 -4.75 -14.86 -10.31
C GLU A 39 -4.50 -13.40 -9.88
N ILE A 40 -4.66 -12.44 -10.78
CA ILE A 40 -4.51 -11.01 -10.49
C ILE A 40 -5.60 -10.56 -9.50
N ALA A 41 -6.85 -10.91 -9.77
CA ALA A 41 -7.98 -10.57 -8.89
C ALA A 41 -7.81 -11.20 -7.49
N SER A 42 -7.32 -12.44 -7.41
CA SER A 42 -7.05 -13.09 -6.12
C SER A 42 -5.90 -12.43 -5.37
N ALA A 43 -4.85 -12.01 -6.07
CA ALA A 43 -3.72 -11.29 -5.45
C ALA A 43 -4.18 -9.99 -4.79
N PHE A 44 -4.98 -9.17 -5.48
CA PHE A 44 -5.53 -7.95 -4.90
C PHE A 44 -6.57 -8.21 -3.80
N SER A 45 -7.38 -9.25 -3.92
CA SER A 45 -8.34 -9.61 -2.86
C SER A 45 -7.65 -10.09 -1.58
N GLU A 46 -6.57 -10.86 -1.69
CA GLU A 46 -5.76 -11.27 -0.53
C GLU A 46 -5.09 -10.05 0.08
N HIS A 47 -4.50 -9.19 -0.75
CA HIS A 47 -3.83 -7.99 -0.28
C HIS A 47 -4.81 -6.99 0.38
N HIS A 48 -6.04 -6.86 -0.13
CA HIS A 48 -7.09 -6.08 0.52
C HIS A 48 -7.35 -6.51 1.98
N ASP A 49 -7.41 -7.83 2.23
CA ASP A 49 -7.58 -8.36 3.58
C ASP A 49 -6.36 -8.05 4.47
N GLU A 50 -5.14 -8.08 3.91
CA GLU A 50 -3.90 -7.68 4.58
C GLU A 50 -3.92 -6.18 4.92
N THR A 51 -4.26 -5.30 3.97
CA THR A 51 -4.38 -3.85 4.15
C THR A 51 -5.37 -3.50 5.27
N GLN A 52 -6.51 -4.18 5.35
CA GLN A 52 -7.41 -4.02 6.50
C GLN A 52 -6.73 -4.41 7.82
N GLY A 53 -5.92 -5.46 7.81
CA GLY A 53 -5.05 -5.83 8.93
C GLY A 53 -4.04 -4.73 9.28
N HIS A 54 -3.40 -4.12 8.29
CA HIS A 54 -2.43 -3.04 8.45
C HIS A 54 -3.04 -1.83 9.16
N VAL A 55 -4.22 -1.40 8.75
CA VAL A 55 -5.01 -0.33 9.40
C VAL A 55 -5.19 -0.64 10.89
N ASN A 56 -5.62 -1.85 11.23
CA ASN A 56 -5.83 -2.27 12.63
C ASN A 56 -4.50 -2.31 13.43
N ARG A 57 -3.40 -2.73 12.81
CA ARG A 57 -2.08 -2.73 13.47
C ARG A 57 -1.59 -1.30 13.72
N ILE A 58 -1.81 -0.37 12.79
CA ILE A 58 -1.50 1.05 12.97
C ILE A 58 -2.32 1.66 14.11
N GLU A 59 -3.61 1.33 14.25
CA GLU A 59 -4.42 1.76 15.39
C GLU A 59 -3.84 1.26 16.72
N THR A 60 -3.37 0.01 16.76
CA THR A 60 -2.67 -0.54 17.92
C THR A 60 -1.37 0.21 18.22
N VAL A 61 -0.65 0.66 17.19
CA VAL A 61 0.55 1.50 17.35
C VAL A 61 0.20 2.87 17.95
N PHE A 62 -0.87 3.51 17.50
CA PHE A 62 -1.36 4.77 18.10
C PHE A 62 -1.68 4.60 19.60
N ASP A 63 -2.39 3.53 19.95
CA ASP A 63 -2.69 3.21 21.34
C ASP A 63 -1.41 2.97 22.18
N ALA A 64 -0.44 2.25 21.63
CA ALA A 64 0.83 1.95 22.29
C ALA A 64 1.65 3.20 22.60
N ILE A 65 1.59 4.22 21.75
CA ILE A 65 2.28 5.50 21.97
C ILE A 65 1.43 6.53 22.74
N GLY A 66 0.22 6.15 23.17
CA GLY A 66 -0.69 6.99 23.95
C GLY A 66 -1.31 8.15 23.16
N GLU A 67 -1.52 7.97 21.86
CA GLU A 67 -2.12 8.97 20.96
C GLU A 67 -3.43 8.43 20.37
N SER A 68 -4.37 9.32 20.07
CA SER A 68 -5.54 8.93 19.27
C SER A 68 -5.16 8.73 17.81
N PRO A 69 -5.71 7.71 17.12
CA PRO A 69 -5.57 7.59 15.67
C PRO A 69 -6.03 8.86 14.96
N GLU A 70 -5.15 9.42 14.13
CA GLU A 70 -5.44 10.60 13.32
C GLU A 70 -4.77 10.40 11.96
N THR A 71 -5.47 10.71 10.89
CA THR A 71 -4.90 10.69 9.54
C THR A 71 -4.30 12.03 9.17
N LYS A 72 -3.32 11.99 8.30
CA LYS A 72 -2.85 13.16 7.57
C LYS A 72 -2.77 12.79 6.10
N SER A 73 -3.40 13.61 5.25
CA SER A 73 -3.42 13.39 3.80
C SER A 73 -2.03 13.16 3.24
N ASP A 74 -1.92 12.22 2.32
CA ASP A 74 -0.67 11.87 1.65
C ASP A 74 -0.84 12.02 0.14
N SER A 75 -0.21 13.05 -0.43
CA SER A 75 -0.31 13.33 -1.86
C SER A 75 0.35 12.25 -2.74
N ALA A 76 1.21 11.40 -2.18
CA ALA A 76 1.87 10.36 -2.95
C ALA A 76 0.89 9.22 -3.27
N VAL A 77 0.19 8.68 -2.26
CA VAL A 77 -0.84 7.66 -2.47
C VAL A 77 -2.02 8.21 -3.26
N GLU A 78 -2.45 9.45 -2.99
CA GLU A 78 -3.48 10.12 -3.79
C GLU A 78 -3.06 10.19 -5.26
N GLY A 79 -1.78 10.49 -5.54
CA GLY A 79 -1.24 10.50 -6.90
C GLY A 79 -1.29 9.14 -7.58
N LEU A 80 -0.92 8.07 -6.88
CA LEU A 80 -0.96 6.71 -7.40
C LEU A 80 -2.39 6.27 -7.74
N ILE A 81 -3.35 6.56 -6.86
CA ILE A 81 -4.77 6.26 -7.08
C ILE A 81 -5.31 7.08 -8.25
N ASN A 82 -5.03 8.38 -8.30
CA ASN A 82 -5.49 9.23 -9.40
C ASN A 82 -4.91 8.80 -10.76
N ASP A 83 -3.62 8.41 -10.82
CA ASP A 83 -2.99 7.89 -12.02
C ASP A 83 -3.68 6.60 -12.50
N HIS A 84 -4.11 5.74 -11.57
CA HIS A 84 -4.88 4.55 -11.87
C HIS A 84 -6.28 4.88 -12.40
N ASP A 85 -7.03 5.72 -11.70
CA ASP A 85 -8.40 6.07 -12.06
C ASP A 85 -8.46 6.78 -13.40
N GLU A 86 -7.50 7.67 -13.69
CA GLU A 86 -7.38 8.32 -15.00
C GLU A 86 -7.16 7.29 -16.11
N PHE A 87 -6.32 6.27 -15.88
CA PHE A 87 -6.09 5.20 -16.86
C PHE A 87 -7.34 4.33 -17.07
N ALA A 88 -7.96 3.84 -15.98
CA ALA A 88 -9.15 3.01 -16.04
C ALA A 88 -10.34 3.75 -16.69
N SER A 89 -10.48 5.06 -16.44
CA SER A 89 -11.54 5.88 -17.04
C SER A 89 -11.50 6.01 -18.57
N GLN A 90 -10.37 5.64 -19.18
CA GLN A 90 -10.22 5.61 -20.65
C GLN A 90 -10.88 4.38 -21.29
N ASP A 91 -11.46 3.48 -20.48
CA ASP A 91 -12.10 2.23 -20.93
C ASP A 91 -11.13 1.38 -21.79
N PRO A 92 -9.91 1.08 -21.29
CA PRO A 92 -8.93 0.31 -22.04
C PRO A 92 -9.41 -1.12 -22.28
N ASP A 93 -8.77 -1.82 -23.22
CA ASP A 93 -8.94 -3.27 -23.35
C ASP A 93 -8.64 -3.97 -22.01
N GLN A 94 -9.42 -4.99 -21.68
CA GLN A 94 -9.35 -5.65 -20.37
C GLN A 94 -7.96 -6.22 -20.07
N ASN A 95 -7.27 -6.78 -21.06
CA ASN A 95 -5.92 -7.31 -20.85
C ASN A 95 -4.89 -6.20 -20.62
N VAL A 96 -5.12 -5.03 -21.23
CA VAL A 96 -4.32 -3.84 -20.99
C VAL A 96 -4.55 -3.31 -19.58
N LEU A 97 -5.80 -3.30 -19.11
CA LEU A 97 -6.15 -2.93 -17.74
C LEU A 97 -5.52 -3.88 -16.73
N ASP A 98 -5.66 -5.20 -16.91
CA ASP A 98 -5.08 -6.22 -16.03
C ASP A 98 -3.55 -6.04 -15.90
N ARG A 99 -2.85 -5.80 -17.02
CA ARG A 99 -1.41 -5.52 -16.99
C ARG A 99 -1.07 -4.21 -16.28
N PHE A 100 -1.88 -3.18 -16.47
CA PHE A 100 -1.70 -1.89 -15.82
C PHE A 100 -1.93 -2.00 -14.31
N ASN A 101 -2.97 -2.73 -13.89
CA ASN A 101 -3.31 -2.96 -12.48
C ASN A 101 -2.14 -3.63 -11.74
N ILE A 102 -1.50 -4.64 -12.33
CA ILE A 102 -0.26 -5.23 -11.76
C ILE A 102 0.80 -4.15 -11.53
N ALA A 103 1.03 -3.27 -12.52
CA ALA A 103 2.02 -2.20 -12.39
C ALA A 103 1.61 -1.12 -11.37
N ALA A 104 0.31 -0.84 -11.24
CA ALA A 104 -0.22 0.11 -10.27
C ALA A 104 0.01 -0.43 -8.84
N GLY A 105 -0.38 -1.69 -8.58
CA GLY A 105 -0.12 -2.37 -7.31
C GLY A 105 1.37 -2.34 -6.95
N GLN A 106 2.26 -2.77 -7.85
CA GLN A 106 3.71 -2.74 -7.62
C GLN A 106 4.26 -1.36 -7.22
N LYS A 107 3.71 -0.27 -7.78
CA LYS A 107 4.12 1.10 -7.40
C LYS A 107 3.66 1.45 -5.99
N SER A 108 2.44 1.05 -5.62
CA SER A 108 1.91 1.20 -4.26
C SER A 108 2.77 0.44 -3.26
N GLU A 109 3.07 -0.84 -3.51
CA GLU A 109 3.92 -1.64 -2.61
C GLU A 109 5.31 -1.00 -2.42
N HIS A 110 5.93 -0.51 -3.50
CA HIS A 110 7.23 0.16 -3.39
C HIS A 110 7.16 1.43 -2.54
N TYR A 111 6.05 2.15 -2.60
CA TYR A 111 5.81 3.31 -1.76
C TYR A 111 5.69 2.91 -0.28
N GLU A 112 4.92 1.88 0.02
CA GLU A 112 4.67 1.41 1.38
C GLU A 112 5.90 0.76 2.01
N ILE A 113 6.65 -0.03 1.24
CA ILE A 113 7.95 -0.56 1.66
C ILE A 113 8.90 0.57 2.06
N ALA A 114 8.95 1.66 1.27
CA ALA A 114 9.75 2.82 1.61
C ALA A 114 9.21 3.53 2.86
N MET A 115 7.89 3.67 2.99
CA MET A 115 7.23 4.30 4.13
C MET A 115 7.53 3.55 5.44
N TYR A 116 7.24 2.24 5.50
CA TYR A 116 7.52 1.41 6.68
C TYR A 116 9.02 1.29 6.95
N GLY A 117 9.84 1.15 5.91
CA GLY A 117 11.30 1.13 6.01
C GLY A 117 11.90 2.41 6.61
N ASN A 118 11.17 3.54 6.56
CA ASN A 118 11.53 4.76 7.27
C ASN A 118 10.93 4.82 8.68
N LEU A 119 9.71 4.33 8.92
CA LEU A 119 9.07 4.39 10.25
C LEU A 119 9.72 3.47 11.29
N ILE A 120 10.08 2.26 10.89
CA ILE A 120 10.62 1.24 11.81
C ILE A 120 11.91 1.71 12.50
N PRO A 121 12.95 2.22 11.80
CA PRO A 121 14.16 2.71 12.47
C PRO A 121 13.92 3.92 13.38
N LEU A 122 12.87 4.72 13.13
CA LEU A 122 12.50 5.84 14.00
C LEU A 122 11.89 5.33 15.31
N ALA A 123 11.02 4.31 15.23
CA ALA A 123 10.46 3.64 16.40
C ALA A 123 11.56 3.01 17.26
N ASP A 124 12.51 2.30 16.64
CA ASP A 124 13.68 1.74 17.32
C ASP A 124 14.49 2.81 18.08
N GLN A 125 14.77 3.95 17.43
CA GLN A 125 15.52 5.03 18.06
C GLN A 125 14.77 5.74 19.20
N LEU A 126 13.45 5.64 19.22
CA LEU A 126 12.61 6.11 20.32
C LEU A 126 12.48 5.08 21.45
N GLY A 127 13.06 3.88 21.30
CA GLY A 127 12.96 2.78 22.26
C GLY A 127 11.57 2.14 22.29
N MET A 128 10.87 2.15 21.16
CA MET A 128 9.52 1.60 20.99
C MET A 128 9.59 0.24 20.27
N ASP A 129 10.32 -0.71 20.85
CA ASP A 129 10.62 -2.01 20.20
C ASP A 129 9.34 -2.76 19.77
N ASP A 130 8.31 -2.82 20.63
CA ASP A 130 7.02 -3.47 20.30
C ASP A 130 6.29 -2.79 19.13
N VAL A 131 6.47 -1.47 18.96
CA VAL A 131 5.90 -0.70 17.84
C VAL A 131 6.67 -1.00 16.56
N ALA A 132 8.00 -1.06 16.63
CA ALA A 132 8.84 -1.44 15.50
C ALA A 132 8.50 -2.84 14.99
N ASP A 133 8.38 -3.83 15.89
CA ASP A 133 7.97 -5.21 15.58
C ASP A 133 6.57 -5.28 14.95
N THR A 134 5.66 -4.40 15.35
CA THR A 134 4.31 -4.32 14.77
C THR A 134 4.34 -3.76 13.35
N LEU A 135 5.09 -2.68 13.11
CA LEU A 135 5.24 -2.08 11.78
C LEU A 135 6.06 -2.98 10.83
N GLU A 136 6.99 -3.77 11.35
CA GLU A 136 7.74 -4.75 10.56
C GLU A 136 6.85 -5.89 10.04
N GLN A 137 5.72 -6.18 10.70
CA GLN A 137 4.74 -7.14 10.17
C GLN A 137 4.09 -6.61 8.90
N ASN A 138 3.63 -5.35 8.88
CA ASN A 138 3.09 -4.73 7.66
C ASN A 138 4.15 -4.71 6.56
N LEU A 139 5.38 -4.26 6.87
CA LEU A 139 6.48 -4.25 5.89
C LEU A 139 6.73 -5.61 5.24
N ARG A 140 6.65 -6.72 5.99
CA ARG A 140 6.83 -8.07 5.44
C ARG A 140 5.68 -8.46 4.52
N GLU A 141 4.45 -8.15 4.92
CA GLU A 141 3.27 -8.39 4.09
C GLU A 141 3.35 -7.58 2.78
N GLU A 142 3.79 -6.31 2.79
CA GLU A 142 3.97 -5.53 1.54
C GLU A 142 5.07 -6.11 0.64
N GLN A 143 6.13 -6.65 1.25
CA GLN A 143 7.22 -7.30 0.50
C GLN A 143 6.72 -8.58 -0.18
N ASP A 144 5.92 -9.38 0.53
CA ASP A 144 5.33 -10.61 0.00
C ASP A 144 4.30 -10.29 -1.10
N ALA A 145 3.46 -9.26 -0.92
CA ALA A 145 2.53 -8.76 -1.93
C ALA A 145 3.26 -8.29 -3.20
N LEU A 146 4.35 -7.52 -3.05
CA LEU A 146 5.19 -7.10 -4.16
C LEU A 146 5.83 -8.28 -4.90
N GLU A 147 6.34 -9.28 -4.17
CA GLU A 147 6.94 -10.47 -4.78
C GLU A 147 5.88 -11.24 -5.59
N LYS A 148 4.67 -11.38 -5.04
CA LYS A 148 3.54 -12.02 -5.72
C LYS A 148 3.16 -11.27 -7.01
N LEU A 149 2.93 -9.96 -6.93
CA LEU A 149 2.59 -9.14 -8.11
C LEU A 149 3.74 -9.11 -9.14
N SER A 150 4.99 -9.14 -8.70
CA SER A 150 6.16 -9.23 -9.58
C SER A 150 6.19 -10.55 -10.34
N THR A 151 5.95 -11.67 -9.66
CA THR A 151 5.86 -12.99 -10.29
C THR A 151 4.75 -13.01 -11.34
N ILE A 152 3.55 -12.55 -10.98
CA ILE A 152 2.41 -12.46 -11.92
C ILE A 152 2.76 -11.57 -13.12
N GLY A 153 3.41 -10.42 -12.89
CA GLY A 153 3.81 -9.50 -13.97
C GLY A 153 4.91 -10.03 -14.90
N GLU A 154 5.80 -10.89 -14.39
CA GLU A 154 6.83 -11.59 -15.17
C GLU A 154 6.22 -12.72 -16.02
N GLU A 155 5.22 -13.42 -15.49
CA GLU A 155 4.54 -14.54 -16.15
C GLU A 155 3.38 -14.12 -17.07
N PHE A 156 2.99 -12.84 -17.02
CA PHE A 156 1.92 -12.29 -17.86
C PHE A 156 2.15 -12.51 -19.36
N ASP A 157 1.18 -13.10 -20.07
CA ASP A 157 1.29 -13.35 -21.51
C ASP A 157 1.09 -12.06 -22.32
N TYR A 158 2.17 -11.34 -22.64
CA TYR A 158 2.11 -10.13 -23.48
C TYR A 158 1.51 -10.37 -24.88
N GLY A 159 1.38 -11.62 -25.35
CA GLY A 159 0.70 -11.96 -26.60
C GLY A 159 -0.80 -11.68 -26.59
N GLN A 160 -1.40 -11.51 -25.41
CA GLN A 160 -2.80 -11.18 -25.25
C GLN A 160 -3.10 -9.66 -25.32
N LEU A 161 -2.06 -8.81 -25.38
CA LEU A 161 -2.21 -7.37 -25.51
C LEU A 161 -2.47 -6.98 -26.98
N PRO A 162 -3.47 -6.12 -27.26
CA PRO A 162 -3.68 -5.57 -28.60
C PRO A 162 -2.44 -4.81 -29.09
N SER A 163 -2.01 -5.08 -30.34
CA SER A 163 -0.85 -4.42 -30.93
C SER A 163 -1.18 -3.10 -31.65
N GLU A 164 -2.45 -2.87 -31.99
CA GLU A 164 -3.01 -1.65 -32.62
C GLU A 164 -4.49 -1.46 -32.22
#